data_AF-A0A7V5GW19-F1
#
_entry.id   AF-A0A7V5GW19-F1
#
_cell.length_a   1.000
_cell.length_b   1.000
_cell.length_c   1.000
_cell.angle_alpha   90.00
_cell.angle_beta   90.00
_cell.angle_gamma   90.00
#
_symmetry.space_group_name_H-M   'P 1'
#
loop_
_entity.id
_entity.type
_entity.pdbx_description
1 polymer ?
#
loop_
_entity_poly.entity_id
_entity_poly.type
_entity_poly.pdbx_seq_one_letter_code
_entity_poly.pdbx_strand_id
1 'polypeptide(L)'
;MPQSELYYLTEDIGDHIGELINQFSTGAVELTAEELLERINELLPIEKMNHQTVLRRVEGYSQATDLLWEKILEIGKLDKQEIITRANLKPMSYYHYLTGSREAPDYAKSREDMLNDPSTALVKLRDDIIGLADLMLNLK
;
A
#
# COMPACT_ATOMS: atom_id res chain seq x y z
N MET A 1 -0.17 15.01 -12.87
CA MET A 1 -0.92 13.77 -12.62
C MET A 1 -2.34 14.17 -12.25
N PRO A 2 -3.40 13.50 -12.73
CA PRO A 2 -4.75 13.83 -12.29
C PRO A 2 -4.81 13.56 -10.78
N GLN A 3 -5.23 14.56 -9.99
CA GLN A 3 -5.48 14.39 -8.56
C GLN A 3 -6.40 13.17 -8.41
N SER A 4 -5.88 12.06 -7.87
CA SER A 4 -6.74 10.97 -7.50
C SER A 4 -7.52 11.48 -6.29
N GLU A 5 -8.71 12.03 -6.50
CA GLU A 5 -9.57 12.49 -5.41
C GLU A 5 -9.71 11.32 -4.43
N LEU A 6 -9.05 11.40 -3.28
CA LEU A 6 -9.20 10.43 -2.21
C LEU A 6 -10.62 10.62 -1.67
N TYR A 7 -11.46 9.60 -1.77
CA TYR A 7 -12.88 9.74 -1.49
C TYR A 7 -13.21 9.47 -0.01
N TYR A 8 -12.39 8.65 0.65
CA TYR A 8 -12.56 8.17 2.01
C TYR A 8 -11.41 8.56 2.93
N LEU A 9 -10.22 8.75 2.37
CA LEU A 9 -9.05 9.26 3.07
C LEU A 9 -9.08 10.78 3.13
N THR A 10 -9.03 11.31 4.35
CA THR A 10 -8.93 12.74 4.58
C THR A 10 -7.51 13.23 4.24
N GLU A 11 -7.42 14.45 3.71
CA GLU A 11 -6.17 15.06 3.24
C GLU A 11 -5.08 15.06 4.34
N ASP A 12 -5.46 15.40 5.57
CA ASP A 12 -4.58 15.39 6.74
C ASP A 12 -3.92 14.04 7.00
N ILE A 13 -4.66 12.94 6.88
CA ILE A 13 -4.10 11.59 7.07
C ILE A 13 -3.25 11.19 5.87
N GLY A 14 -3.68 11.55 4.66
CA GLY A 14 -2.87 11.37 3.45
C GLY A 14 -1.50 12.04 3.56
N ASP A 15 -1.46 13.26 4.08
CA ASP A 15 -0.23 14.02 4.31
C ASP A 15 0.65 13.34 5.36
N HIS A 16 0.09 12.90 6.50
CA HIS A 16 0.86 12.19 7.53
C HIS A 16 1.45 10.86 7.00
N ILE A 17 0.71 10.12 6.16
CA ILE A 17 1.24 8.93 5.49
C ILE A 17 2.40 9.32 4.58
N GLY A 18 2.25 10.39 3.79
CA GLY A 18 3.30 10.92 2.93
C GLY A 18 4.58 11.28 3.69
N GLU A 19 4.43 12.01 4.79
CA GLU A 19 5.55 12.38 5.67
C GLU A 19 6.25 11.15 6.26
N LEU A 20 5.48 10.17 6.76
CA LEU A 20 6.02 8.94 7.32
C LEU A 20 6.82 8.14 6.28
N ILE A 21 6.29 7.95 5.07
CA ILE A 21 7.00 7.27 3.98
C ILE A 21 8.27 8.04 3.59
N ASN A 22 8.20 9.38 3.54
CA ASN A 22 9.35 10.20 3.21
C ASN A 22 10.46 10.10 4.29
N GLN A 23 10.10 10.19 5.57
CA GLN A 23 11.02 10.00 6.69
C GLN A 23 11.66 8.60 6.67
N PHE A 24 10.85 7.57 6.41
CA PHE A 24 11.33 6.20 6.25
C PHE A 24 12.29 6.09 5.06
N SER A 25 11.97 6.65 3.90
CA SER A 25 12.81 6.60 2.68
C SER A 25 14.14 7.35 2.83
N THR A 26 14.18 8.43 3.60
CA THR A 26 15.40 9.23 3.84
C THR A 26 16.27 8.66 4.96
N GLY A 27 15.77 7.69 5.73
CA GLY A 27 16.45 7.16 6.92
C GLY A 27 16.40 8.13 8.10
N ALA A 28 15.52 9.14 8.06
CA ALA A 28 15.28 10.04 9.20
C ALA A 28 14.66 9.30 10.40
N VAL A 29 14.01 8.16 10.15
CA VAL A 29 13.53 7.23 11.16
C VAL A 29 14.00 5.83 10.78
N GLU A 30 14.63 5.13 11.73
CA GLU A 30 14.98 3.71 11.61
C GLU A 30 13.75 2.89 11.99
N LEU A 31 13.07 2.34 10.98
CA LEU A 31 11.95 1.41 11.14
C LEU A 31 12.23 0.14 10.33
N THR A 32 11.68 -1.00 10.76
CA THR A 32 11.48 -2.16 9.87
C THR A 32 10.24 -1.97 8.98
N ALA A 33 10.06 -2.84 7.99
CA ALA A 33 8.86 -2.84 7.15
C ALA A 33 7.57 -3.09 7.98
N GLU A 34 7.63 -3.98 8.97
CA GLU A 34 6.52 -4.25 9.88
C GLU A 34 6.21 -3.06 10.77
N GLU A 35 7.23 -2.41 11.34
CA GLU A 35 7.04 -1.22 12.16
C GLU A 35 6.45 -0.06 11.36
N LEU A 36 6.90 0.12 10.10
CA LEU A 36 6.29 1.09 9.19
C LEU A 36 4.79 0.81 8.98
N LEU A 37 4.45 -0.45 8.71
CA LEU A 37 3.06 -0.87 8.52
C LEU A 37 2.23 -0.66 9.79
N GLU A 38 2.78 -0.91 10.98
CA GLU A 38 2.11 -0.64 12.26
C GLU A 38 1.81 0.86 12.41
N ARG A 39 2.77 1.74 12.10
CA ARG A 39 2.56 3.19 12.12
C ARG A 39 1.46 3.64 11.14
N ILE A 40 1.43 3.07 9.93
CA ILE A 40 0.35 3.34 8.97
C ILE A 40 -1.01 2.86 9.52
N ASN A 41 -1.03 1.71 10.21
CA ASN A 41 -2.25 1.19 10.84
C ASN A 41 -2.77 2.07 11.97
N GLU A 42 -1.89 2.68 12.76
CA GLU A 42 -2.23 3.65 13.81
C GLU A 42 -2.96 4.87 13.24
N LEU A 43 -2.56 5.32 12.04
CA LEU A 43 -3.21 6.43 11.32
C LEU A 43 -4.58 6.05 10.72
N LEU A 44 -4.80 4.76 10.44
CA LEU A 44 -5.96 4.26 9.70
C LEU A 44 -6.79 3.26 10.51
N PRO A 45 -7.26 3.55 11.74
CA PRO A 45 -7.93 2.54 12.58
C PRO A 45 -9.19 1.97 11.92
N ILE A 46 -9.40 0.65 11.98
CA ILE A 46 -10.66 0.01 11.59
C ILE A 46 -11.59 -0.08 12.79
N GLU A 47 -12.77 0.50 12.65
CA GLU A 47 -13.84 0.42 13.62
C GLU A 47 -14.85 -0.65 13.20
N LYS A 48 -15.10 -1.64 14.06
CA LYS A 48 -16.00 -2.78 13.75
C LYS A 48 -17.40 -2.36 13.29
N MET A 49 -17.89 -1.21 13.76
CA MET A 49 -19.23 -0.70 13.46
C MET A 49 -19.27 0.27 12.28
N ASN A 50 -18.12 0.64 11.71
CA ASN A 50 -18.04 1.64 10.66
C ASN A 50 -17.28 1.09 9.44
N HIS A 51 -18.04 0.58 8.47
CA HIS A 51 -17.50 0.04 7.23
C HIS A 51 -16.68 1.05 6.41
N GLN A 52 -16.90 2.37 6.56
CA GLN A 52 -16.11 3.37 5.85
C GLN A 52 -14.64 3.37 6.30
N THR A 53 -14.34 2.95 7.53
CA THR A 53 -12.97 2.84 8.02
C THR A 53 -12.15 1.79 7.27
N VAL A 54 -12.80 0.75 6.75
CA VAL A 54 -12.18 -0.26 5.89
C VAL A 54 -11.81 0.36 4.54
N LEU A 55 -12.72 1.09 3.91
CA LEU A 55 -12.47 1.77 2.63
C LEU A 55 -11.38 2.83 2.76
N ARG A 56 -11.40 3.59 3.86
CA ARG A 56 -10.35 4.55 4.22
C ARG A 56 -8.99 3.86 4.35
N ARG A 57 -8.93 2.69 4.99
CA ARG A 57 -7.68 1.93 5.10
C ARG A 57 -7.20 1.42 3.74
N VAL A 58 -8.10 0.97 2.86
CA VAL A 58 -7.74 0.59 1.48
C VAL A 58 -7.13 1.77 0.74
N GLU A 59 -7.74 2.95 0.79
CA GLU A 59 -7.17 4.14 0.14
C GLU A 59 -5.83 4.54 0.73
N GLY A 60 -5.70 4.56 2.06
CA GLY A 60 -4.43 4.90 2.71
C GLY A 60 -3.31 3.90 2.39
N TYR A 61 -3.63 2.61 2.32
CA TYR A 61 -2.69 1.58 1.89
C TYR A 61 -2.32 1.70 0.41
N SER A 62 -3.27 2.05 -0.45
CA SER A 62 -3.00 2.31 -1.87
C SER A 62 -2.03 3.47 -2.02
N GLN A 63 -2.28 4.59 -1.33
CA GLN A 63 -1.40 5.75 -1.35
C GLN A 63 -0.01 5.43 -0.81
N ALA A 64 0.08 4.69 0.31
CA ALA A 64 1.37 4.27 0.87
C ALA A 64 2.16 3.40 -0.12
N THR A 65 1.49 2.46 -0.77
CA THR A 65 2.07 1.60 -1.82
C THR A 65 2.59 2.43 -2.99
N ASP A 66 1.78 3.38 -3.50
CA ASP A 66 2.16 4.26 -4.62
C ASP A 66 3.39 5.11 -4.27
N LEU A 67 3.42 5.69 -3.07
CA LEU A 67 4.57 6.48 -2.61
C LEU A 67 5.84 5.64 -2.45
N LEU A 68 5.74 4.41 -1.91
CA LEU A 68 6.89 3.50 -1.81
C LEU A 68 7.43 3.14 -3.20
N TRP A 69 6.54 2.90 -4.16
CA TRP A 69 6.91 2.69 -5.57
C TRP A 69 7.67 3.88 -6.14
N GLU A 70 7.14 5.09 -5.97
CA GLU A 70 7.81 6.32 -6.42
C GLU A 70 9.21 6.44 -5.81
N LYS A 71 9.35 6.21 -4.49
CA LYS A 71 10.64 6.28 -3.82
C LYS A 71 11.64 5.23 -4.30
N ILE A 72 11.20 4.00 -4.54
CA ILE A 72 12.06 2.94 -5.08
C ILE A 72 12.50 3.27 -6.51
N LEU A 73 11.62 3.84 -7.34
CA LEU A 73 11.96 4.28 -8.70
C LEU A 73 12.88 5.50 -8.71
N GLU A 74 12.80 6.38 -7.71
CA GLU A 74 13.71 7.51 -7.52
C GLU A 74 15.11 7.06 -7.08
N ILE A 75 15.19 6.10 -6.14
CA ILE A 75 16.45 5.59 -5.57
C ILE A 75 17.13 4.60 -6.53
N GLY A 76 16.34 3.67 -7.07
CA GLY A 76 16.81 2.56 -7.87
C GLY A 76 16.59 2.79 -9.36
N LYS A 77 17.64 2.63 -10.17
CA LYS A 77 17.52 2.46 -11.63
C LYS A 77 16.97 1.07 -12.00
N LEU A 78 16.05 0.53 -11.19
CA LEU A 78 15.43 -0.76 -11.41
C LEU A 78 14.24 -0.58 -12.35
N ASP A 79 14.02 -1.55 -13.22
CA ASP A 79 12.77 -1.60 -13.97
C ASP A 79 11.62 -2.16 -13.10
N LYS A 80 10.39 -1.96 -13.57
CA LYS A 80 9.18 -2.37 -12.85
C LYS A 80 9.13 -3.87 -12.59
N GLN A 81 9.62 -4.69 -13.52
CA GLN A 81 9.57 -6.14 -13.40
C GLN A 81 10.54 -6.63 -12.33
N GLU A 82 11.72 -6.02 -12.26
CA GLU A 82 12.72 -6.31 -11.24
C GLU A 82 12.22 -5.96 -9.83
N ILE A 83 11.54 -4.82 -9.67
CA ILE A 83 10.91 -4.44 -8.39
C ILE A 83 9.87 -5.48 -7.97
N ILE A 84 8.96 -5.88 -8.87
CA ILE A 84 7.93 -6.90 -8.60
C ILE A 84 8.57 -8.20 -8.11
N THR A 85 9.64 -8.65 -8.78
CA THR A 85 10.31 -9.90 -8.42
C THR A 85 11.05 -9.78 -7.08
N ARG A 86 11.80 -8.71 -6.84
CA ARG A 86 12.59 -8.55 -5.62
C ARG A 86 11.73 -8.28 -4.38
N ALA A 87 10.65 -7.52 -4.53
CA ALA A 87 9.66 -7.27 -3.47
C ALA A 87 8.61 -8.42 -3.35
N ASN A 88 8.73 -9.47 -4.17
CA ASN A 88 7.83 -10.63 -4.17
C ASN A 88 6.33 -10.28 -4.35
N LEU A 89 6.03 -9.21 -5.09
CA LEU A 89 4.66 -8.71 -5.25
C LEU A 89 3.80 -9.70 -6.03
N LYS A 90 2.56 -9.91 -5.58
CA LYS A 90 1.62 -10.83 -6.21
C LYS A 90 0.44 -10.09 -6.84
N PRO A 91 -0.11 -10.59 -7.96
CA PRO A 91 -1.32 -10.03 -8.54
C PRO A 91 -2.52 -10.24 -7.61
N MET A 92 -3.56 -9.43 -7.75
CA MET A 92 -4.79 -9.52 -6.94
C MET A 92 -5.43 -10.92 -6.99
N SER A 93 -5.40 -11.57 -8.16
CA SER A 93 -5.92 -12.94 -8.36
C SER A 93 -5.32 -13.98 -7.42
N TYR A 94 -4.05 -13.82 -7.01
CA TYR A 94 -3.42 -14.67 -5.99
C TYR A 94 -4.15 -14.58 -4.65
N TYR A 95 -4.57 -13.38 -4.26
CA TYR A 95 -5.21 -13.13 -2.98
C TYR A 95 -6.68 -13.52 -2.96
N HIS A 96 -7.41 -13.39 -4.08
CA HIS A 96 -8.79 -13.89 -4.17
C HIS A 96 -8.87 -15.40 -3.88
N TYR A 97 -7.87 -16.17 -4.31
CA TYR A 97 -7.76 -17.59 -4.00
C TYR A 97 -7.57 -17.85 -2.51
N LEU A 98 -6.78 -17.01 -1.82
CA LEU A 98 -6.51 -17.13 -0.38
C LEU A 98 -7.68 -16.67 0.49
N THR A 99 -8.40 -15.63 0.08
CA THR A 99 -9.52 -15.06 0.84
C THR A 99 -10.86 -15.75 0.54
N GLY A 100 -10.93 -16.60 -0.49
CA GLY A 100 -12.16 -17.29 -0.89
C GLY A 100 -13.17 -16.38 -1.59
N SER A 101 -12.74 -15.22 -2.11
CA SER A 101 -13.58 -14.25 -2.82
C SER A 101 -14.04 -14.81 -4.18
N ARG A 102 -15.34 -14.65 -4.50
CA ARG A 102 -15.96 -15.14 -5.74
C ARG A 102 -15.74 -14.12 -6.85
N GLU A 103 -14.91 -14.50 -7.82
CA GLU A 103 -14.44 -13.77 -9.01
C GLU A 103 -13.16 -12.94 -8.80
N ALA A 104 -12.15 -13.28 -9.59
CA ALA A 104 -10.96 -12.46 -9.75
C ALA A 104 -11.20 -11.51 -10.94
N PRO A 105 -11.30 -10.18 -10.73
CA PRO A 105 -10.80 -9.29 -11.76
C PRO A 105 -9.32 -9.65 -11.96
N ASP A 106 -8.96 -10.08 -13.17
CA ASP A 106 -7.65 -10.67 -13.49
C ASP A 106 -6.47 -9.83 -12.98
N TYR A 107 -6.67 -8.52 -12.80
CA TYR A 107 -5.80 -7.61 -12.07
C TYR A 107 -6.69 -6.53 -11.45
N ALA A 108 -6.58 -6.23 -10.16
CA ALA A 108 -6.98 -4.91 -9.68
C ALA A 108 -6.02 -3.91 -10.35
N LYS A 109 -6.51 -3.19 -11.35
CA LYS A 109 -5.70 -2.26 -12.17
C LYS A 109 -5.75 -0.85 -11.60
N SER A 110 -6.79 -0.55 -10.83
CA SER A 110 -7.08 0.77 -10.29
C SER A 110 -7.46 0.69 -8.81
N ARG A 111 -7.37 1.84 -8.14
CA ARG A 111 -7.90 2.04 -6.79
C ARG A 111 -9.40 1.71 -6.69
N GLU A 112 -10.18 2.00 -7.74
CA GLU A 112 -11.60 1.68 -7.79
C GLU A 112 -11.85 0.16 -7.73
N ASP A 113 -11.04 -0.64 -8.43
CA ASP A 113 -11.09 -2.11 -8.34
C ASP A 113 -10.82 -2.60 -6.91
N MET A 114 -9.88 -1.96 -6.21
CA MET A 114 -9.54 -2.30 -4.82
C MET A 114 -10.67 -1.94 -3.85
N LEU A 115 -11.39 -0.84 -4.09
CA LEU A 115 -12.54 -0.43 -3.28
C LEU A 115 -13.75 -1.36 -3.46
N ASN A 116 -13.85 -2.06 -4.60
CA ASN A 116 -14.91 -3.03 -4.87
C ASN A 116 -14.70 -4.39 -4.19
N ASP A 117 -13.46 -4.80 -3.90
CA ASP A 117 -13.13 -5.93 -3.00
C ASP A 117 -12.12 -5.49 -1.92
N PRO A 118 -12.59 -4.76 -0.89
CA PRO A 118 -11.70 -4.19 0.12
C PRO A 118 -11.04 -5.27 0.99
N SER A 119 -11.69 -6.42 1.19
CA SER A 119 -11.13 -7.51 1.97
C SER A 119 -9.88 -8.12 1.32
N THR A 120 -9.94 -8.39 0.03
CA THR A 120 -8.79 -8.91 -0.72
C THR A 120 -7.73 -7.82 -0.91
N ALA A 121 -8.17 -6.57 -1.14
CA ALA A 121 -7.26 -5.44 -1.33
C ALA A 121 -6.41 -5.16 -0.09
N LEU A 122 -6.99 -5.23 1.12
CA LEU A 122 -6.24 -5.00 2.35
C LEU A 122 -5.12 -6.03 2.56
N VAL A 123 -5.36 -7.31 2.23
CA VAL A 123 -4.33 -8.35 2.34
C VAL A 123 -3.23 -8.11 1.32
N LYS A 124 -3.60 -7.86 0.06
CA LYS A 124 -2.65 -7.57 -1.00
C LYS A 124 -1.78 -6.35 -0.68
N LEU A 125 -2.42 -5.22 -0.37
CA LEU A 125 -1.71 -3.95 -0.17
C LEU A 125 -0.84 -4.00 1.09
N ARG A 126 -1.25 -4.74 2.13
CA ARG A 126 -0.39 -5.01 3.28
C ARG A 126 0.91 -5.70 2.85
N ASP A 127 0.80 -6.78 2.09
CA ASP A 127 1.97 -7.53 1.62
C ASP A 127 2.82 -6.69 0.66
N ASP A 128 2.20 -5.89 -0.20
CA ASP A 128 2.91 -4.96 -1.09
C ASP A 128 3.71 -3.91 -0.29
N ILE A 129 3.11 -3.30 0.73
CA ILE A 129 3.79 -2.34 1.62
C ILE A 129 5.02 -2.99 2.26
N ILE A 130 4.87 -4.19 2.82
CA ILE A 130 5.98 -4.92 3.45
C ILE A 130 7.09 -5.18 2.42
N GLY A 131 6.74 -5.81 1.28
CA GLY A 131 7.71 -6.18 0.26
C GLY A 131 8.46 -4.98 -0.34
N LEU A 132 7.76 -3.87 -0.57
CA LEU A 132 8.36 -2.64 -1.08
C LEU A 132 9.24 -1.97 -0.02
N ALA A 133 8.79 -1.90 1.24
CA ALA A 133 9.57 -1.32 2.32
C ALA A 133 10.86 -2.11 2.57
N ASP A 134 10.79 -3.45 2.60
CA ASP A 134 11.97 -4.32 2.70
C ASP A 134 12.93 -4.14 1.53
N LEU A 135 12.40 -4.08 0.30
CA LEU A 135 13.23 -3.81 -0.87
C LEU A 135 13.94 -2.45 -0.72
N MET A 136 13.22 -1.41 -0.29
CA MET A 136 13.81 -0.08 -0.11
C MET A 136 14.91 -0.06 0.95
N LEU A 137 14.75 -0.80 2.06
CA LEU A 137 15.80 -0.95 3.07
C LEU A 137 17.06 -1.62 2.50
N ASN A 138 16.91 -2.58 1.59
CA ASN A 138 18.02 -3.26 0.93
C ASN A 138 18.68 -2.46 -0.21
N LEU A 139 18.05 -1.38 -0.67
CA LEU A 139 18.60 -0.50 -1.72
C LEU A 139 19.44 0.67 -1.16
N LYS A 140 19.35 0.93 0.15
CA LYS A 140 20.18 1.91 0.86
C LYS A 140 21.54 1.33 1.20
#